data_AF-A0AAN7LQX5-F1
#
_entry.id   AF-A0AAN7LQX5-F1
#
_cell.length_a   1.000
_cell.length_b   1.000
_cell.length_c   1.000
_cell.angle_alpha   90.00
_cell.angle_beta   90.00
_cell.angle_gamma   90.00
#
_symmetry.space_group_name_H-M   'P 1'
#
loop_
_entity.id
_entity.type
_entity.pdbx_description
1 polymer ?
#
loop_
_entity_poly.entity_id
_entity_poly.type
_entity_poly.pdbx_seq_one_letter_code
_entity_poly.pdbx_strand_id
1 'polypeptide(L)'
;MATLGGISDVKGNENSLEIEALARFAVDEHNKKENSLLQFGKVVSAKQQVVAGTVYYITIEATDGGVKKLYEAKVWVKPWMDFKEVQEFKFLGDVPAYA
;
A
#
# COMPACT_ATOMS: atom_id res chain seq x y z
N MET A 1 3.51 11.36 -22.02
CA MET A 1 2.21 10.77 -22.39
C MET A 1 2.12 9.42 -21.70
N ALA A 2 1.30 9.28 -20.65
CA ALA A 2 1.16 8.04 -19.90
C ALA A 2 0.26 7.09 -20.69
N THR A 3 0.76 5.89 -21.00
CA THR A 3 0.05 4.85 -21.72
C THR A 3 -1.11 4.31 -20.88
N LEU A 4 -2.34 4.52 -21.33
CA LEU A 4 -3.56 4.03 -20.69
C LEU A 4 -3.53 2.49 -20.67
N GLY A 5 -3.43 1.90 -19.48
CA GLY A 5 -3.53 0.45 -19.26
C GLY A 5 -2.24 -0.28 -18.82
N GLY A 6 -1.09 0.39 -18.76
CA GLY A 6 0.15 -0.23 -18.28
C GLY A 6 0.31 -0.10 -16.76
N ILE A 7 0.43 -1.23 -16.04
CA ILE A 7 0.97 -1.21 -14.67
C ILE A 7 2.36 -0.60 -14.76
N SER A 8 2.50 0.61 -14.25
CA SER A 8 3.79 1.28 -14.20
C SER A 8 4.35 1.06 -12.81
N ASP A 9 5.50 0.39 -12.75
CA ASP A 9 6.26 0.28 -11.51
C ASP A 9 6.61 1.70 -11.08
N VAL A 10 6.32 2.07 -9.82
CA VAL A 10 6.61 3.43 -9.34
C VAL A 10 8.08 3.54 -8.97
N LYS A 11 8.96 3.03 -9.84
CA LYS A 11 10.40 2.92 -9.65
C LYS A 11 10.99 4.32 -9.51
N GLY A 12 11.36 4.69 -8.28
CA GLY A 12 11.88 6.02 -7.93
C GLY A 12 10.92 6.95 -7.18
N ASN A 13 9.63 6.61 -7.05
CA ASN A 13 8.66 7.33 -6.22
C ASN A 13 8.10 6.46 -5.09
N GLU A 14 8.72 5.31 -4.80
CA GLU A 14 8.38 4.44 -3.66
C GLU A 14 8.51 5.18 -2.31
N ASN A 15 9.29 6.27 -2.26
CA ASN A 15 9.42 7.21 -1.14
C ASN A 15 8.66 8.54 -1.36
N SER A 16 7.72 8.59 -2.31
CA SER A 16 6.89 9.79 -2.40
C SER A 16 6.04 9.91 -1.16
N LEU A 17 5.94 11.14 -0.66
CA LEU A 17 5.09 11.48 0.49
C LEU A 17 3.65 10.97 0.29
N GLU A 18 3.15 10.94 -0.94
CA GLU A 18 1.85 10.34 -1.27
C GLU A 18 1.79 8.83 -1.03
N ILE A 19 2.74 8.04 -1.53
CA ILE A 19 2.73 6.57 -1.36
C ILE A 19 2.86 6.21 0.11
N GLU A 20 3.76 6.89 0.84
CA GLU A 20 3.91 6.67 2.28
C GLU A 20 2.63 7.04 3.05
N ALA A 21 1.98 8.16 2.69
CA ALA A 21 0.71 8.56 3.29
C ALA A 21 -0.41 7.55 3.00
N LEU A 22 -0.51 7.04 1.76
CA LEU A 22 -1.49 6.01 1.38
C LEU A 22 -1.21 4.69 2.11
N ALA A 23 0.06 4.32 2.28
CA ALA A 23 0.47 3.13 3.02
C ALA A 23 0.05 3.23 4.49
N ARG A 24 0.38 4.35 5.15
CA ARG A 24 -0.01 4.59 6.55
C ARG A 24 -1.52 4.63 6.70
N PHE A 25 -2.23 5.26 5.76
CA PHE A 25 -3.69 5.27 5.73
C PHE A 25 -4.26 3.85 5.67
N ALA A 26 -3.72 2.99 4.81
CA ALA A 26 -4.18 1.61 4.70
C ALA A 26 -3.94 0.79 5.98
N VAL A 27 -2.78 0.96 6.63
CA VAL A 27 -2.49 0.31 7.91
C VAL A 27 -3.41 0.84 9.02
N ASP A 28 -3.63 2.15 9.12
CA ASP A 28 -4.50 2.76 10.12
C ASP A 28 -5.96 2.31 9.96
N GLU A 29 -6.43 2.25 8.71
CA GLU A 29 -7.78 1.82 8.37
C GLU A 29 -7.99 0.33 8.69
N HIS A 30 -7.01 -0.52 8.40
CA HIS A 30 -7.02 -1.92 8.80
C HIS A 30 -6.98 -2.08 10.33
N ASN A 31 -6.10 -1.35 11.03
CA ASN A 31 -6.02 -1.38 12.49
C ASN A 31 -7.36 -0.97 13.14
N LYS A 32 -8.03 0.06 12.60
CA LYS A 32 -9.37 0.47 13.05
C LYS A 32 -10.44 -0.57 12.78
N LYS A 33 -10.41 -1.22 11.61
CA LYS A 33 -11.46 -2.14 11.16
C LYS A 33 -11.34 -3.53 11.77
N GLU A 34 -10.11 -4.06 11.88
CA GLU A 34 -9.82 -5.40 12.40
C GLU A 34 -9.31 -5.38 13.85
N ASN A 35 -9.29 -4.22 14.51
CA ASN A 35 -8.75 -4.04 15.87
C ASN A 35 -7.33 -4.63 16.00
N SER A 36 -6.56 -4.48 14.93
CA SER A 36 -5.17 -4.93 14.88
C SER A 36 -4.22 -3.82 15.32
N LEU A 37 -3.05 -4.21 15.80
CA LEU A 37 -2.01 -3.30 16.27
C LEU A 37 -0.78 -3.40 15.35
N LEU A 38 -1.01 -3.37 14.04
CA LEU A 38 0.08 -3.40 13.07
C LEU A 38 0.90 -2.11 13.18
N GLN A 39 2.20 -2.26 13.41
CA GLN A 39 3.13 -1.14 13.41
C GLN A 39 3.68 -0.97 11.99
N PHE A 40 3.31 0.13 11.33
CA PHE A 40 3.89 0.48 10.03
C PHE A 40 5.42 0.55 10.14
N GLY A 41 6.11 -0.24 9.32
CA GLY A 41 7.57 -0.26 9.24
C GLY A 41 8.06 0.58 8.07
N LYS A 42 7.86 0.08 6.85
CA LYS A 42 8.30 0.76 5.61
C LYS A 42 7.49 0.30 4.40
N VAL A 43 7.53 1.09 3.34
CA VAL A 43 7.06 0.66 2.02
C VAL A 43 8.18 -0.13 1.36
N VAL A 44 7.88 -1.36 0.94
CA VAL A 44 8.83 -2.26 0.26
C VAL A 44 8.79 -2.06 -1.24
N SER A 45 7.59 -1.85 -1.78
CA SER A 45 7.41 -1.56 -3.20
C SER A 45 6.07 -0.87 -3.41
N ALA A 46 5.98 -0.09 -4.47
CA ALA A 46 4.74 0.54 -4.89
C ALA A 46 4.57 0.45 -6.40
N LYS A 47 3.38 0.06 -6.82
CA LYS A 47 2.97 0.01 -8.22
C LYS A 47 1.75 0.88 -8.41
N GLN A 48 1.62 1.50 -9.57
CA GLN A 48 0.43 2.25 -9.92
C GLN A 48 -0.21 1.65 -11.17
N GLN A 49 -1.54 1.69 -11.22
CA GLN A 49 -2.32 1.21 -12.35
C GLN A 49 -3.45 2.19 -12.62
N VAL A 50 -3.54 2.68 -13.86
CA VAL A 50 -4.60 3.60 -14.28
C VAL A 50 -5.84 2.77 -14.68
N VAL A 51 -6.85 2.72 -13.81
CA VAL A 51 -8.13 2.02 -14.03
C VAL A 51 -9.27 2.86 -13.50
N ALA A 52 -9.95 3.59 -14.40
CA ALA A 52 -11.04 4.52 -14.03
C ALA A 52 -10.68 5.39 -12.79
N GLY A 53 -9.41 5.76 -12.67
CA GLY A 53 -8.75 6.34 -11.51
C GLY A 53 -7.28 5.94 -11.54
N THR A 54 -6.61 6.06 -10.40
CA THR A 54 -5.28 5.51 -10.17
C THR A 54 -5.35 4.57 -8.98
N VAL A 55 -5.10 3.29 -9.23
CA VAL A 55 -4.96 2.27 -8.18
C VAL A 55 -3.49 2.15 -7.82
N TYR A 56 -3.16 2.35 -6.56
CA TYR A 56 -1.84 2.13 -5.99
C TYR A 56 -1.82 0.78 -5.29
N TYR A 57 -0.90 -0.08 -5.71
CA TYR A 57 -0.59 -1.35 -5.06
C TYR A 57 0.67 -1.13 -4.24
N ILE A 58 0.53 -1.07 -2.93
CA ILE A 58 1.60 -0.71 -2.02
C ILE A 58 1.90 -1.93 -1.17
N THR A 59 3.13 -2.44 -1.30
CA THR A 59 3.65 -3.49 -0.45
C THR A 59 4.24 -2.84 0.80
N ILE A 60 3.66 -3.15 1.95
CA ILE A 60 3.97 -2.54 3.24
C ILE A 60 4.57 -3.61 4.14
N GLU A 61 5.73 -3.32 4.71
CA GLU A 61 6.27 -4.07 5.84
C GLU A 61 5.68 -3.48 7.12
N ALA A 62 4.94 -4.29 7.86
CA ALA A 62 4.42 -3.93 9.17
C ALA A 62 4.84 -4.97 10.21
N THR A 63 5.03 -4.55 11.45
CA THR A 63 5.38 -5.43 12.56
C THR A 63 4.15 -5.70 13.41
N ASP A 64 3.83 -6.97 13.62
CA ASP A 64 2.73 -7.43 14.44
C ASP A 64 3.29 -8.23 15.62
N GLY A 65 3.22 -7.66 16.83
CA GLY A 65 3.73 -8.32 18.04
C GLY A 65 5.22 -8.70 17.99
N GLY A 66 6.04 -7.95 17.24
CA GLY A 66 7.47 -8.23 17.05
C GLY A 66 7.81 -9.09 15.83
N VAL A 67 6.81 -9.59 15.09
CA VAL A 67 7.00 -10.36 13.85
C VAL A 67 6.81 -9.43 12.65
N LYS A 68 7.82 -9.37 11.77
CA LYS A 68 7.75 -8.60 10.53
C LYS A 68 6.91 -9.33 9.49
N LYS A 69 5.86 -8.66 9.04
CA LYS A 69 4.85 -9.17 8.12
C LYS A 69 4.77 -8.24 6.91
N LEU A 70 4.59 -8.84 5.74
CA LEU A 70 4.35 -8.13 4.49
C LEU A 70 2.86 -8.10 4.21
N TYR A 71 2.38 -6.92 3.84
CA TYR A 71 1.00 -6.67 3.45
C TYR A 71 0.95 -5.98 2.09
N GLU A 72 -0.04 -6.30 1.28
CA GLU A 72 -0.38 -5.59 0.06
C GLU A 72 -1.63 -4.75 0.30
N ALA A 73 -1.47 -3.43 0.24
CA ALA A 73 -2.57 -2.49 0.26
C ALA A 73 -2.89 -2.04 -1.17
N LYS A 74 -4.17 -2.11 -1.55
CA LYS A 74 -4.68 -1.54 -2.80
C LYS A 74 -5.48 -0.31 -2.48
N VAL A 75 -4.97 0.86 -2.86
CA VAL A 75 -5.61 2.15 -2.61
C VAL A 75 -6.06 2.74 -3.93
N TRP A 76 -7.36 2.96 -4.10
CA TRP A 76 -7.92 3.54 -5.31
C TRP A 76 -8.19 5.02 -5.12
N VAL A 77 -7.56 5.83 -5.95
CA VAL A 77 -7.64 7.29 -5.92
C VAL A 77 -8.26 7.79 -7.22
N LYS A 78 -9.27 8.65 -7.12
CA LYS A 78 -9.88 9.35 -8.26
C LYS A 78 -9.74 10.86 -8.02
N PRO A 79 -8.69 11.50 -8.57
CA PRO A 79 -8.41 12.91 -8.29
C PRO A 79 -9.53 13.85 -8.75
N TRP A 80 -10.32 13.47 -9.77
CA TRP A 80 -11.46 14.26 -10.23
C TRP A 80 -12.70 14.17 -9.33
N MET A 81 -12.74 13.25 -8.35
CA MET A 81 -13.82 13.11 -7.38
C MET A 81 -13.36 13.37 -5.93
N ASP A 82 -12.09 13.76 -5.73
CA ASP A 82 -11.46 13.81 -4.40
C ASP A 82 -11.67 12.51 -3.60
N PHE A 83 -11.69 11.37 -4.31
CA PHE A 83 -12.02 10.08 -3.71
C PHE A 83 -10.74 9.28 -3.50
N LYS A 84 -10.54 8.77 -2.29
CA LYS A 84 -9.51 7.78 -1.97
C LYS A 84 -10.12 6.70 -1.07
N GLU A 85 -9.87 5.44 -1.38
CA GLU A 85 -10.40 4.31 -0.62
C GLU A 85 -9.42 3.14 -0.66
N VAL A 86 -9.25 2.46 0.47
CA VAL A 86 -8.52 1.19 0.53
C VAL A 86 -9.46 0.10 0.03
N GLN A 87 -9.25 -0.35 -1.20
CA GLN A 87 -10.05 -1.43 -1.77
C GLN A 87 -9.71 -2.77 -1.13
N GLU A 88 -8.43 -3.01 -0.84
CA GLU A 88 -7.99 -4.28 -0.30
C GLU A 88 -6.75 -4.09 0.58
N PHE A 89 -6.70 -4.84 1.68
CA PHE A 89 -5.52 -4.95 2.51
C PHE A 89 -5.30 -6.43 2.77
N LYS A 90 -4.29 -7.01 2.12
CA LYS A 90 -4.05 -8.45 2.13
C LYS A 90 -2.71 -8.77 2.75
N PHE A 91 -2.68 -9.73 3.67
CA PHE A 91 -1.43 -10.30 4.14
C PHE A 91 -0.76 -11.11 3.02
N LEU A 92 0.49 -10.76 2.70
CA LEU A 92 1.29 -11.44 1.68
C LEU A 92 2.13 -12.57 2.27
N GLY A 93 2.53 -12.47 3.53
CA GLY A 93 3.37 -13.46 4.20
C GLY A 93 4.31 -12.83 5.22
N ASP A 94 4.95 -13.67 6.02
CA ASP A 94 6.02 -13.24 6.93
C ASP A 94 7.29 -12.94 6.12
N VAL A 95 8.02 -11.90 6.50
CA VAL A 95 9.36 -11.68 5.92
C VAL A 95 10.23 -12.84 6.40
N PRO A 96 10.75 -13.72 5.53
CA PRO A 96 11.54 -14.85 5.99
C PRO A 96 12.79 -14.29 6.69
N ALA A 97 12.85 -14.52 8.01
CA ALA A 97 14.07 -14.32 8.77
C ALA A 97 15.07 -15.37 8.26
N TYR A 98 15.90 -14.99 7.30
CA TYR A 98 17.11 -15.76 7.03
C TYR A 98 17.94 -15.72 8.30
N ALA A 99 17.92 -16.83 9.03
CA ALA A 99 18.76 -17.11 10.18
C ALA A 99 20.22 -17.30 9.75
#